data_AF-A0A9J6GZE0-F1
#
_entry.id   AF-A0A9J6GZE0-F1
#
_cell.length_a   1.000
_cell.length_b   1.000
_cell.length_c   1.000
_cell.angle_alpha   90.00
_cell.angle_beta   90.00
_cell.angle_gamma   90.00
#
_symmetry.space_group_name_H-M   'P 1'
#
loop_
_entity.id
_entity.type
_entity.pdbx_description
1 polymer ?
#
loop_
_entity_poly.entity_id
_entity_poly.type
_entity_poly.pdbx_seq_one_letter_code
_entity_poly.pdbx_strand_id
1 'polypeptide(L)'
;MTRYSRKKTQKGYTASHKKDKTKRRTKDLDQIHVDMEPENAGKLLNQEVDYDMPGDAQFYCLHCARYFADKNSLNDHLKSKNHKRRV
;
A
#
# COMPACT_ATOMS: atom_id res chain seq x y z
N MET A 1 -49.68 10.77 8.96
CA MET A 1 -48.86 9.54 9.16
C MET A 1 -47.64 9.60 8.23
N THR A 2 -46.53 10.13 8.71
CA THR A 2 -45.29 10.24 7.91
C THR A 2 -44.57 8.90 7.94
N ARG A 3 -44.20 8.37 6.77
CA ARG A 3 -43.48 7.09 6.67
C ARG A 3 -42.09 7.24 7.31
N TYR A 4 -41.90 6.69 8.50
CA TYR A 4 -40.59 6.60 9.15
C TYR A 4 -39.72 5.60 8.38
N SER A 5 -38.82 6.09 7.53
CA SER A 5 -37.92 5.22 6.75
C SER A 5 -36.86 4.60 7.67
N ARG A 6 -37.06 3.33 8.04
CA ARG A 6 -36.14 2.55 8.90
C ARG A 6 -34.86 2.08 8.18
N LYS A 7 -34.73 2.26 6.87
CA LYS A 7 -33.59 1.76 6.08
C LYS A 7 -32.76 2.90 5.52
N LYS A 8 -31.47 2.90 5.88
CA LYS A 8 -30.44 3.76 5.29
C LYS A 8 -30.29 3.36 3.81
N THR A 9 -30.86 4.15 2.90
CA THR A 9 -30.86 3.88 1.45
C THR A 9 -29.54 4.23 0.76
N GLN A 10 -28.62 4.94 1.44
CA GLN A 10 -27.27 5.19 0.94
C GLN A 10 -26.43 3.91 0.92
N LYS A 11 -26.49 3.19 -0.20
CA LYS A 11 -25.58 2.09 -0.52
C LYS A 11 -24.23 2.64 -0.95
N GLY A 12 -23.32 2.85 0.00
CA GLY A 12 -21.88 2.63 -0.20
C GLY A 12 -21.08 3.48 -1.21
N TYR A 13 -21.68 4.39 -1.98
CA TYR A 13 -20.99 5.23 -2.99
C TYR A 13 -19.76 5.98 -2.42
N THR A 14 -19.69 6.13 -1.10
CA THR A 14 -18.60 6.82 -0.42
C THR A 14 -17.35 5.96 -0.13
N ALA A 15 -17.42 4.63 -0.13
CA ALA A 15 -16.29 3.80 0.33
C ALA A 15 -15.18 3.63 -0.73
N SER A 16 -15.55 3.31 -1.97
CA SER A 16 -14.59 3.20 -3.08
C SER A 16 -13.98 4.56 -3.41
N HIS A 17 -14.81 5.59 -3.55
CA HIS A 17 -14.34 6.97 -3.76
C HIS A 17 -13.43 7.50 -2.65
N LYS A 18 -13.49 6.96 -1.43
CA LYS A 18 -12.58 7.33 -0.34
C LYS A 18 -11.16 6.80 -0.56
N LYS A 19 -10.99 5.70 -1.29
CA LYS A 19 -9.69 5.11 -1.64
C LYS A 19 -9.04 5.87 -2.78
N ASP A 20 -9.84 6.30 -3.76
CA ASP A 20 -9.37 7.02 -4.95
C ASP A 20 -9.02 8.49 -4.67
N LYS A 21 -9.23 8.97 -3.44
CA LYS A 21 -8.85 10.33 -3.06
C LYS A 21 -7.33 10.48 -3.08
N THR A 22 -6.86 11.62 -3.58
CA THR A 22 -5.44 11.99 -3.66
C THR A 22 -4.68 11.78 -2.34
N LYS A 23 -5.28 12.14 -1.20
CA LYS A 23 -4.68 11.97 0.13
C LYS A 23 -4.39 10.52 0.57
N ARG A 24 -4.86 9.51 -0.16
CA ARG A 24 -4.65 8.08 0.13
C ARG A 24 -4.12 7.32 -1.09
N ARG A 25 -3.69 8.04 -2.12
CA ARG A 25 -3.19 7.44 -3.35
C ARG A 25 -1.84 6.78 -3.09
N THR A 26 -1.69 5.55 -3.53
CA THR A 26 -0.41 4.82 -3.49
C THR A 26 0.44 5.18 -4.70
N LYS A 27 1.72 4.82 -4.69
CA LYS A 27 2.57 4.93 -5.89
C LYS A 27 1.94 4.22 -7.09
N ASP A 28 2.02 4.89 -8.23
CA ASP A 28 1.56 4.40 -9.52
C ASP A 28 2.59 3.42 -10.13
N LEU A 29 2.20 2.64 -11.14
CA LEU A 29 3.03 1.55 -11.69
C LEU A 29 4.27 2.06 -12.44
N ASP A 30 4.13 3.17 -13.16
CA ASP A 30 5.21 3.89 -13.83
C ASP A 30 6.30 4.33 -12.85
N GLN A 31 5.91 4.89 -11.71
CA GLN A 31 6.85 5.26 -10.64
C GLN A 31 7.59 4.04 -10.08
N ILE A 32 6.88 2.92 -9.90
CA ILE A 32 7.48 1.68 -9.39
C ILE A 32 8.49 1.09 -10.39
N HIS A 33 8.24 1.19 -11.69
CA HIS A 33 9.19 0.74 -12.69
C HIS A 33 10.50 1.55 -12.66
N VAL A 34 10.42 2.86 -12.43
CA VAL A 34 11.60 3.70 -12.22
C VAL A 34 12.33 3.33 -10.91
N ASP A 35 11.58 3.06 -9.84
CA ASP A 35 12.16 2.62 -8.56
C ASP A 35 12.82 1.23 -8.66
N MET A 36 12.43 0.40 -9.64
CA MET A 36 12.99 -0.93 -9.89
C MET A 36 14.35 -0.89 -10.59
N GLU A 37 14.72 0.25 -11.18
CA GLU A 37 16.04 0.42 -11.77
C GLU A 37 17.14 0.21 -10.70
N PRO A 38 18.27 -0.43 -11.06
CA PRO A 38 19.26 -0.90 -10.08
C PRO A 38 19.85 0.24 -9.22
N GLU A 39 20.00 1.42 -9.81
CA GLU A 39 20.46 2.65 -9.15
C GLU A 39 19.55 3.07 -7.98
N ASN A 40 18.24 2.91 -8.15
CA ASN A 40 17.23 3.31 -7.17
C ASN A 40 16.92 2.16 -6.21
N ALA A 41 16.83 0.94 -6.73
CA ALA A 41 16.55 -0.25 -5.96
C ALA A 41 17.57 -0.47 -4.84
N GLY A 42 18.86 -0.28 -5.12
CA GLY A 42 19.92 -0.41 -4.11
C GLY A 42 19.79 0.57 -2.95
N LYS A 43 19.36 1.81 -3.24
CA LYS A 43 19.13 2.86 -2.23
C LYS A 43 17.86 2.60 -1.42
N LEU A 44 16.80 2.13 -2.08
CA LEU A 44 15.52 1.86 -1.44
C LEU A 44 15.53 0.59 -0.57
N LEU A 45 16.37 -0.40 -0.89
CA LEU A 45 16.54 -1.59 -0.06
C LEU A 45 17.45 -1.35 1.15
N ASN A 46 18.42 -0.43 1.02
CA ASN A 46 19.36 -0.08 2.08
C ASN A 46 19.08 1.33 2.62
N GLN A 47 17.84 1.57 3.05
CA GLN A 47 17.47 2.83 3.67
C GLN A 47 18.07 2.97 5.07
N GLU A 48 18.31 4.21 5.47
CA GLU A 48 18.63 4.55 6.84
C GLU A 48 17.46 4.20 7.77
N VAL A 49 17.76 3.98 9.04
CA VAL A 49 16.77 3.63 10.07
C VAL A 49 15.86 4.83 10.31
N ASP A 50 14.58 4.69 9.99
CA ASP A 50 13.56 5.74 10.18
C ASP A 50 12.47 5.27 11.16
N TYR A 51 12.48 5.84 12.37
CA TYR A 51 11.59 5.46 13.47
C TYR A 51 10.12 5.87 13.28
N ASP A 52 9.81 6.77 12.36
CA ASP A 52 8.42 7.16 12.08
C ASP A 52 7.70 6.13 11.19
N MET A 53 8.47 5.25 10.55
CA MET A 53 7.98 4.25 9.60
C MET A 53 7.93 2.86 10.24
N PRO A 54 6.98 1.99 9.82
CA PRO A 54 6.86 0.66 10.41
C PRO A 54 8.08 -0.20 10.07
N GLY A 55 8.60 -0.90 11.08
CA GLY A 55 9.81 -1.72 10.96
C GLY A 55 11.07 -0.90 10.69
N ASP A 56 11.09 0.35 11.16
CA ASP A 56 12.17 1.32 11.03
C ASP A 56 12.64 1.53 9.58
N ALA A 57 11.70 1.44 8.63
CA ALA A 57 11.92 1.43 7.18
C ALA A 57 12.79 0.29 6.62
N GLN A 58 13.26 -0.63 7.45
CA GLN A 58 14.16 -1.73 7.06
C GLN A 58 13.47 -2.83 6.24
N PHE A 59 12.19 -3.08 6.48
CA PHE A 59 11.45 -4.15 5.79
C PHE A 59 10.57 -3.60 4.67
N TYR A 60 11.20 -3.26 3.55
CA TYR A 60 10.53 -2.65 2.40
C TYR A 60 10.33 -3.61 1.22
N CYS A 61 9.19 -3.51 0.55
CA CYS A 61 8.91 -4.20 -0.71
C CYS A 61 8.86 -3.21 -1.89
N LEU A 62 9.79 -3.36 -2.84
CA LEU A 62 9.91 -2.51 -4.03
C LEU A 62 8.65 -2.54 -4.89
N HIS A 63 8.17 -3.73 -5.27
CA HIS A 63 7.01 -3.88 -6.17
C HIS A 63 5.72 -3.29 -5.58
N CYS A 64 5.53 -3.42 -4.27
CA CYS A 64 4.33 -2.97 -3.58
C CYS A 64 4.44 -1.57 -2.97
N ALA A 65 5.63 -0.97 -2.97
CA ALA A 65 5.94 0.29 -2.31
C ALA A 65 5.39 0.35 -0.87
N ARG A 66 5.64 -0.71 -0.08
CA ARG A 66 5.06 -0.87 1.25
C ARG A 66 6.11 -1.34 2.26
N TYR A 67 6.04 -0.74 3.43
CA TYR A 67 6.83 -1.09 4.61
C TYR A 67 6.09 -2.09 5.50
N PHE A 68 6.86 -2.94 6.17
CA PHE A 68 6.40 -4.02 7.02
C PHE A 68 7.06 -3.91 8.40
N ALA A 69 6.41 -4.44 9.43
CA ALA A 69 6.95 -4.38 10.79
C ALA A 69 8.10 -5.38 11.01
N ASP A 70 8.01 -6.57 10.42
CA ASP A 70 8.95 -7.69 10.65
C ASP A 70 9.37 -8.39 9.36
N LYS A 71 10.54 -9.06 9.37
CA LYS A 71 11.02 -9.94 8.28
C LYS A 71 10.01 -11.03 7.90
N ASN A 72 9.34 -11.64 8.89
CA ASN A 72 8.36 -12.70 8.65
C ASN A 72 7.17 -12.18 7.83
N SER A 73 6.67 -10.99 8.19
CA SER A 73 5.55 -10.36 7.48
C SER A 73 5.89 -9.98 6.03
N LEU A 74 7.15 -9.58 5.78
CA LEU A 74 7.66 -9.36 4.43
C LEU A 74 7.71 -10.68 3.64
N ASN A 75 8.26 -11.74 4.23
CA ASN A 75 8.35 -13.04 3.57
C ASN A 75 6.98 -13.63 3.22
N ASP A 76 5.99 -13.49 4.10
CA ASP A 76 4.62 -13.92 3.84
C ASP A 76 3.96 -13.06 2.74
N HIS A 77 4.25 -11.76 2.72
CA HIS A 77 3.82 -10.87 1.66
C HIS A 77 4.34 -11.30 0.29
N LEU A 78 5.63 -11.62 0.16
CA LEU A 78 6.25 -12.06 -1.10
C LEU A 78 5.58 -13.33 -1.66
N LYS A 79 5.13 -14.24 -0.79
CA LYS A 79 4.43 -15.47 -1.19
C LYS A 79 2.98 -15.23 -1.62
N SER A 80 2.38 -14.11 -1.21
CA SER A 80 0.96 -13.81 -1.41
C SER A 80 0.58 -13.57 -2.87
N LYS A 81 -0.68 -13.88 -3.22
CA LYS A 81 -1.22 -13.66 -4.59
C LYS A 81 -1.21 -12.19 -5.01
N ASN A 82 -1.41 -11.27 -4.07
CA ASN A 82 -1.44 -9.84 -4.36
C ASN A 82 -0.08 -9.32 -4.80
N HIS A 83 1.00 -9.81 -4.19
CA HIS A 83 2.37 -9.48 -4.59
C HIS A 83 2.68 -10.07 -5.97
N LYS A 84 2.39 -11.36 -6.17
CA LYS A 84 2.59 -12.04 -7.46
C LYS A 84 1.83 -11.43 -8.65
N ARG A 85 0.76 -10.68 -8.40
CA ARG A 85 0.02 -9.94 -9.43
C ARG A 85 0.71 -8.63 -9.83
N ARG A 86 1.69 -8.18 -9.04
CA ARG A 86 2.33 -6.86 -9.14
C ARG A 86 3.79 -6.92 -9.57
N VAL A 87 4.40 -8.10 -9.43
CA VAL A 87 5.64 -8.49 -10.11
C VAL A 87 5.34 -8.70 -11.58
#